data_AF-A0A6B3GJH1-F1
#
_entry.id   AF-A0A6B3GJH1-F1
#
_cell.length_a   1.000
_cell.length_b   1.000
_cell.length_c   1.000
_cell.angle_alpha   90.00
_cell.angle_beta   90.00
_cell.angle_gamma   90.00
#
_symmetry.space_group_name_H-M   'P 1'
#
loop_
_entity.id
_entity.type
_entity.pdbx_description
1 polymer ?
#
loop_
_entity_poly.entity_id
_entity_poly.type
_entity_poly.pdbx_seq_one_letter_code
_entity_poly.pdbx_strand_id
1 'polypeptide(L)'
;EGRRSRLEERLEKMRASLARTRERLDDYTLELQRHGMESVEREVRWLNELIESERSGRDRRRSSPEGSAQQDTPGETGGLPRHRDNTPPDPSDDTAK
;
A
#
# COMPACT_ATOMS: atom_id res chain seq x y z
N GLU A 1 0.85 -3.62 10.17
CA GLU A 1 2.31 -3.77 9.89
C GLU A 1 2.79 -5.23 9.77
N GLY A 2 1.90 -6.20 9.51
CA GLY A 2 2.27 -7.63 9.53
C GLY A 2 3.17 -8.13 8.39
N ARG A 3 3.13 -7.49 7.21
CA ARG A 3 3.99 -7.88 6.07
C ARG A 3 5.48 -7.69 6.37
N ARG A 4 5.83 -6.56 6.98
CA ARG A 4 7.22 -6.24 7.36
C ARG A 4 7.78 -7.25 8.36
N SER A 5 7.05 -7.49 9.45
CA SER A 5 7.46 -8.41 10.50
C SER A 5 7.66 -9.85 9.97
N ARG A 6 6.81 -10.31 9.04
CA ARG A 6 6.98 -11.63 8.39
C ARG A 6 8.25 -11.72 7.53
N LEU A 7 8.64 -10.64 6.84
CA LEU A 7 9.86 -10.63 6.03
C LEU A 7 11.12 -10.61 6.90
N GLU A 8 11.11 -9.84 7.99
CA GLU A 8 12.19 -9.82 8.99
C GLU A 8 12.38 -11.21 9.62
N GLU A 9 11.30 -11.86 10.03
CA GLU A 9 11.34 -13.20 10.61
C GLU A 9 11.84 -14.26 9.60
N ARG A 10 11.45 -14.10 8.32
CA ARG A 10 11.91 -14.98 7.24
C ARG A 10 13.40 -14.78 6.94
N LEU A 11 13.89 -13.54 6.94
CA LEU A 11 15.29 -13.21 6.76
C LEU A 11 16.14 -13.85 7.86
N GLU A 12 15.72 -13.71 9.12
CA GLU A 12 16.42 -14.30 10.27
C GLU A 12 16.50 -15.83 10.16
N LYS A 13 15.38 -16.48 9.80
CA LYS A 13 15.33 -17.94 9.56
C LYS A 13 16.27 -18.38 8.43
N MET A 14 16.34 -17.62 7.33
CA MET A 14 17.25 -17.93 6.22
C MET A 14 18.72 -17.77 6.65
N ARG A 15 19.06 -16.68 7.35
CA ARG A 15 20.41 -16.42 7.86
C ARG A 15 20.89 -17.52 8.80
N ALA A 16 20.05 -17.91 9.76
CA ALA A 16 20.35 -18.98 10.71
C ALA A 16 20.53 -20.35 10.03
N SER A 17 19.77 -20.62 8.96
CA SER A 17 19.87 -21.87 8.20
C SER A 17 21.15 -21.92 7.36
N LEU A 18 21.48 -20.82 6.67
CA LEU A 18 22.72 -20.64 5.92
C LEU A 18 23.97 -20.82 6.79
N ALA A 19 23.97 -20.22 7.98
CA ALA A 19 25.08 -20.33 8.93
C ALA A 19 25.34 -21.79 9.35
N ARG A 20 24.30 -22.64 9.39
CA ARG A 20 24.40 -24.06 9.71
C ARG A 20 24.90 -24.93 8.54
N THR A 21 24.63 -24.55 7.28
CA THR A 21 24.92 -25.39 6.10
C THR A 21 26.14 -24.95 5.30
N ARG A 22 26.74 -23.80 5.60
CA ARG A 22 27.89 -23.21 4.88
C ARG A 22 29.09 -24.15 4.70
N GLU A 23 29.29 -25.13 5.57
CA GLU A 23 30.42 -26.06 5.50
C GLU A 23 30.29 -27.16 4.43
N ARG A 24 29.10 -27.31 3.81
CA ARG A 24 28.78 -28.45 2.93
C ARG A 24 28.25 -28.08 1.53
N LEU A 25 28.17 -26.80 1.19
CA LEU A 25 27.56 -26.35 -0.07
C LEU A 25 28.61 -25.96 -1.10
N ASP A 26 28.33 -26.29 -2.37
CA ASP A 26 29.07 -25.75 -3.51
C ASP A 26 28.82 -24.25 -3.68
N ASP A 27 29.74 -23.58 -4.39
CA ASP A 27 29.74 -22.12 -4.58
C ASP A 27 28.46 -21.62 -5.27
N TYR A 28 27.91 -22.38 -6.22
CA TYR A 28 26.68 -22.00 -6.93
C TYR A 28 25.46 -21.96 -5.99
N THR A 29 25.32 -22.96 -5.14
CA THR A 29 24.23 -23.04 -4.16
C THR A 29 24.35 -21.94 -3.10
N LEU A 30 25.58 -21.63 -2.69
CA LEU A 30 25.84 -20.53 -1.77
C LEU A 30 25.44 -19.18 -2.38
N GLU A 31 25.79 -18.95 -3.65
CA GLU A 31 25.43 -17.72 -4.35
C GLU A 31 23.91 -17.58 -4.52
N LEU A 32 23.20 -18.67 -4.82
CA LEU A 32 21.74 -18.68 -4.89
C LEU A 32 21.10 -18.29 -3.56
N GLN A 33 21.60 -18.83 -2.44
CA GLN A 33 21.11 -18.49 -1.11
C GLN A 33 21.42 -17.03 -0.74
N ARG A 34 22.61 -16.53 -1.11
CA ARG A 34 23.00 -15.12 -0.95
C ARG A 34 22.06 -14.19 -1.71
N HIS A 35 21.82 -14.48 -2.99
CA HIS A 35 20.95 -13.67 -3.84
C HIS A 35 19.49 -13.63 -3.32
N GLY A 36 18.99 -14.76 -2.80
CA GLY A 36 17.68 -14.83 -2.16
C GLY A 36 17.59 -13.93 -0.93
N MET A 37 18.63 -13.92 -0.08
CA MET A 37 18.70 -13.05 1.10
C MET A 37 18.74 -11.57 0.70
N GLU A 38 19.58 -11.20 -0.26
CA GLU A 38 19.70 -9.82 -0.74
C GLU A 38 18.38 -9.27 -1.30
N SER A 39 17.58 -10.13 -1.94
CA SER A 39 16.26 -9.76 -2.45
C SER A 39 15.29 -9.44 -1.32
N VAL A 40 15.28 -10.24 -0.25
CA VAL A 40 14.44 -9.98 0.94
C VAL A 40 14.93 -8.75 1.71
N GLU A 41 16.24 -8.56 1.82
CA GLU A 41 16.82 -7.37 2.43
C GLU A 41 16.43 -6.09 1.68
N ARG A 42 16.46 -6.12 0.34
CA ARG A 42 15.98 -5.01 -0.50
C ARG A 42 14.49 -4.76 -0.29
N GLU A 43 13.66 -5.81 -0.22
CA GLU A 43 12.22 -5.67 0.02
C GLU A 43 11.93 -5.04 1.39
N VAL A 44 12.63 -5.46 2.44
CA VAL A 44 12.47 -4.87 3.79
C VAL A 44 12.86 -3.39 3.80
N ARG A 45 14.00 -3.03 3.18
CA ARG A 45 14.42 -1.63 3.07
C ARG A 45 13.38 -0.79 2.33
N TRP A 46 12.92 -1.26 1.19
CA TRP A 46 11.91 -0.57 0.41
C TRP A 46 10.60 -0.39 1.19
N LEU A 47 10.13 -1.40 1.92
CA LEU A 47 8.94 -1.28 2.76
C LEU A 47 9.12 -0.29 3.91
N ASN A 48 10.31 -0.21 4.52
CA ASN A 48 10.60 0.80 5.55
C ASN A 48 10.54 2.22 4.98
N GLU A 49 11.17 2.44 3.83
CA GLU A 49 11.15 3.74 3.15
C GLU A 49 9.71 4.14 2.75
N LEU A 50 8.92 3.18 2.26
CA LEU A 50 7.51 3.41 1.94
C LEU A 50 6.72 3.85 3.17
N ILE A 51 6.81 3.10 4.28
CA ILE A 51 6.11 3.45 5.52
C ILE A 51 6.52 4.83 6.03
N GLU A 52 7.82 5.16 5.97
CA GLU A 52 8.32 6.46 6.40
C GLU A 52 7.80 7.60 5.52
N SER A 53 7.80 7.41 4.20
CA SER A 53 7.23 8.38 3.25
C SER A 53 5.73 8.61 3.45
N GLU A 54 4.97 7.55 3.75
CA GLU A 54 3.54 7.63 4.02
C GLU A 54 3.23 8.37 5.33
N ARG A 55 4.02 8.10 6.38
CA ARG A 55 3.90 8.79 7.68
C ARG A 55 4.25 10.27 7.54
N SER A 56 5.39 10.58 6.91
CA SER A 56 5.81 11.96 6.63
C SER A 56 4.78 12.74 5.81
N GLY A 57 4.19 12.10 4.78
CA GLY A 57 3.11 12.69 3.98
C GLY A 57 1.82 12.92 4.76
N ARG A 58 1.48 12.02 5.69
CA ARG A 58 0.31 12.16 6.58
C ARG A 58 0.54 13.26 7.61
N ASP A 59 1.72 13.32 8.21
CA ASP A 59 2.08 14.35 9.19
C ASP A 59 2.10 15.73 8.54
N ARG A 60 2.61 15.84 7.30
CA ARG A 60 2.56 17.10 6.54
C ARG A 60 1.15 17.57 6.21
N ARG A 61 0.23 16.64 5.91
CA ARG A 61 -1.21 16.96 5.76
C ARG A 61 -1.84 17.39 7.08
N ARG A 62 -1.42 16.80 8.20
CA ARG A 62 -1.93 17.11 9.54
C ARG A 62 -1.35 18.42 10.10
N SER A 63 -0.15 18.80 9.68
CA SER A 63 0.55 20.01 10.11
C SER A 63 0.24 21.24 9.24
N SER A 64 -0.51 21.11 8.14
CA SER A 64 -1.11 22.28 7.48
C SER A 64 -2.22 22.82 8.38
N PRO A 65 -2.10 24.04 8.93
CA PRO A 65 -3.19 24.68 9.63
C PRO A 65 -4.12 25.31 8.58
N GLU A 66 -5.01 24.51 7.99
CA GLU A 66 -6.23 24.99 7.34
C GLU A 66 -7.39 24.55 8.26
N GLY A 67 -7.96 25.41 9.12
CA GLY A 67 -7.87 26.86 9.12
C GLY A 67 -8.70 27.51 8.02
N SER A 68 -9.58 26.78 7.35
CA SER A 68 -10.62 27.30 6.47
C SER A 68 -12.00 26.80 6.96
N ALA A 69 -12.27 27.07 8.23
CA ALA A 69 -13.64 27.25 8.68
C ALA A 69 -14.07 28.68 8.30
N GLN A 70 -15.26 28.78 7.71
CA GLN A 70 -16.10 29.98 7.64
C GLN A 70 -15.64 31.10 6.68
N GLN A 71 -16.14 31.07 5.45
CA GLN A 71 -16.83 32.26 4.95
C GLN A 71 -18.30 31.91 4.81
N ASP A 72 -19.07 32.41 5.78
CA ASP A 72 -20.51 32.49 5.73
C ASP A 72 -20.96 33.20 4.44
N THR A 73 -21.78 32.53 3.63
CA THR A 73 -22.70 33.24 2.74
C THR A 73 -24.12 33.00 3.26
N PRO A 74 -24.71 33.93 4.02
CA PRO A 74 -26.15 33.96 4.21
C PRO A 74 -26.76 34.56 2.92
N GLY A 75 -27.19 33.66 2.03
CA GLY A 75 -27.86 33.98 0.78
C GLY A 75 -29.15 33.19 0.67
N GLU A 76 -30.06 33.44 1.61
CA GLU A 76 -31.46 33.08 1.53
C GLU A 76 -32.06 33.66 0.24
N THR A 77 -32.43 32.83 -0.74
CA THR A 77 -33.73 32.94 -1.44
C THR A 77 -34.00 31.76 -2.39
N GLY A 78 -34.98 30.94 -2.01
CA GLY A 78 -36.03 30.41 -2.89
C GLY A 78 -35.64 29.53 -4.08
N GLY A 79 -35.82 28.21 -3.94
CA GLY A 79 -35.89 27.32 -5.11
C GLY A 79 -36.16 25.86 -4.73
N LEU A 80 -37.44 25.49 -4.72
CA LEU A 80 -37.98 24.13 -4.49
C LEU A 80 -37.32 23.05 -5.38
N PRO A 81 -37.36 21.76 -4.94
CA PRO A 81 -36.59 20.68 -5.55
C PRO A 81 -37.21 20.24 -6.88
N ARG A 82 -36.42 20.18 -7.95
CA ARG A 82 -36.84 19.49 -9.17
C ARG A 82 -36.35 18.06 -9.15
N HIS A 83 -37.31 17.17 -8.89
CA HIS A 83 -37.39 15.80 -9.35
C HIS A 83 -36.72 15.67 -10.73
N ARG A 84 -35.70 14.81 -10.83
CA ARG A 84 -35.38 14.19 -12.11
C ARG A 84 -35.16 12.71 -11.86
N ASP A 85 -36.18 11.98 -12.28
CA ASP A 85 -36.31 10.55 -12.28
C ASP A 85 -35.13 9.94 -13.03
N ASN A 86 -34.29 9.18 -12.32
CA ASN A 86 -33.25 8.37 -12.93
C ASN A 86 -33.72 6.92 -12.88
N THR A 87 -34.70 6.62 -13.74
CA THR A 87 -35.11 5.24 -14.05
C THR A 87 -33.89 4.49 -14.59
N PRO A 88 -33.52 3.33 -14.02
CA PRO A 88 -32.49 2.47 -14.60
C PRO A 88 -32.97 1.96 -15.96
N PRO A 89 -32.16 2.01 -17.04
CA PRO A 89 -32.53 1.30 -18.26
C PRO A 89 -32.50 -0.21 -18.01
N ASP A 90 -33.61 -0.85 -18.38
CA ASP A 90 -33.81 -2.30 -18.48
C ASP A 90 -32.77 -2.93 -19.45
N PRO A 91 -32.06 -4.00 -19.08
CA PRO A 91 -31.26 -4.77 -20.03
C PRO A 91 -32.15 -5.80 -20.74
N SER A 92 -32.94 -5.35 -21.72
CA SER A 92 -33.72 -6.25 -22.59
C SER A 92 -33.61 -5.85 -24.06
N ASP A 93 -32.65 -6.46 -24.75
CA ASP A 93 -32.78 -7.10 -26.07
C ASP A 93 -31.42 -7.79 -26.35
N ASP A 94 -31.31 -9.11 -26.31
CA ASP A 94 -31.77 -10.08 -27.33
C ASP A 94 -30.80 -10.20 -28.53
N THR A 95 -30.16 -11.36 -28.59
CA THR A 95 -29.88 -12.19 -29.77
C THR A 95 -28.95 -11.73 -30.91
N ALA A 96 -28.21 -12.73 -31.42
CA ALA A 96 -27.40 -12.82 -32.65
C ALA A 96 -25.94 -12.39 -32.51
N LYS A 97 -24.92 -13.22 -32.81
CA LYS A 97 -24.82 -14.43 -33.65
C LYS A 97 -23.64 -15.29 -33.19
#